data_AF-A0A8T3SR75-F1
#
_entry.id   AF-A0A8T3SR75-F1
#
_cell.length_a   1.000
_cell.length_b   1.000
_cell.length_c   1.000
_cell.angle_alpha   90.00
_cell.angle_beta   90.00
_cell.angle_gamma   90.00
#
_symmetry.space_group_name_H-M   'P 1'
#
loop_
_entity.id
_entity.type
_entity.pdbx_description
1 polymer ?
#
loop_
_entity_poly.entity_id
_entity_poly.type
_entity_poly.pdbx_seq_one_letter_code
_entity_poly.pdbx_strand_id
1 'polypeptide(L)' 'MNAAQATPTVFVVDDDRTFLGALLLALESADLAVETFVSAPSIFWKNPSVIAHC' A
#
# COMPACT_ATOMS: atom_id res chain seq x y z
N MET A 1 20.66 13.94 16.80
CA MET A 1 19.36 13.26 17.05
C MET A 1 18.88 12.76 15.70
N ASN A 2 18.95 11.45 15.43
CA ASN A 2 18.43 10.90 14.17
C ASN A 2 16.90 10.90 14.25
N ALA A 3 16.24 11.60 13.33
CA ALA A 3 14.80 11.46 13.17
C ALA A 3 14.50 9.99 12.84
N ALA A 4 13.56 9.38 13.55
CA ALA A 4 13.04 8.07 13.14
C ALA A 4 12.47 8.23 11.73
N GLN A 5 13.08 7.56 10.75
CA GLN A 5 12.61 7.60 9.38
C GLN A 5 11.25 6.89 9.35
N ALA A 6 10.21 7.60 8.91
CA ALA A 6 8.87 7.03 8.83
C ALA A 6 8.87 5.81 7.90
N THR A 7 8.32 4.70 8.37
CA THR A 7 8.17 3.49 7.56
C THR A 7 7.34 3.81 6.32
N PRO A 8 7.85 3.56 5.11
CA PRO A 8 7.10 3.85 3.89
C PRO A 8 5.85 2.98 3.82
N THR A 9 4.74 3.58 3.37
CA THR A 9 3.47 2.89 3.16
C THR A 9 3.29 2.59 1.67
N VAL A 10 3.03 1.33 1.35
CA VAL A 10 2.70 0.86 0.00
C VAL A 10 1.19 0.65 -0.11
N PHE A 11 0.58 1.27 -1.11
CA PHE A 11 -0.82 1.06 -1.44
C PHE A 11 -0.91 0.07 -2.61
N VAL A 12 -1.63 -1.04 -2.41
CA VAL A 12 -1.83 -2.07 -3.44
C VAL A 12 -3.29 -2.05 -3.87
N VAL A 13 -3.52 -1.96 -5.18
CA VAL A 13 -4.86 -2.04 -5.78
C VAL A 13 -4.93 -3.34 -6.58
N ASP A 14 -5.63 -4.33 -6.06
CA ASP A 14 -5.76 -5.65 -6.68
C ASP A 14 -7.06 -6.33 -6.21
N ASP A 15 -7.79 -6.94 -7.13
CA ASP A 15 -8.99 -7.74 -6.85
C ASP A 15 -8.71 -9.25 -6.79
N ASP A 16 -7.53 -9.71 -7.20
CA ASP A 16 -7.06 -11.09 -7.05
C ASP A 16 -6.49 -11.33 -5.64
N ARG A 17 -7.27 -12.02 -4.81
CA ARG A 17 -6.89 -12.35 -3.43
C ARG A 17 -5.73 -13.33 -3.32
N THR A 18 -5.50 -14.17 -4.33
CA THR A 18 -4.45 -15.18 -4.32
C THR A 18 -3.09 -14.51 -4.52
N PHE A 19 -2.99 -13.64 -5.52
CA PHE A 19 -1.79 -12.84 -5.75
C PHE A 19 -1.53 -11.88 -4.58
N LEU A 20 -2.58 -11.24 -4.06
CA LEU A 20 -2.47 -10.33 -2.92
C LEU A 20 -1.83 -10.98 -1.70
N GLY A 21 -2.18 -12.24 -1.39
CA GLY A 21 -1.57 -12.97 -0.27
C GLY A 21 -0.06 -13.18 -0.42
N ALA A 22 0.40 -13.56 -1.61
CA ALA A 22 1.82 -13.73 -1.89
C ALA A 22 2.59 -12.39 -1.85
N LEU A 23 1.97 -11.32 -2.37
CA LEU A 23 2.54 -9.98 -2.35
C LEU A 23 2.67 -9.43 -0.93
N LEU A 24 1.65 -9.62 -0.08
CA LEU A 24 1.68 -9.17 1.31
C LEU A 24 2.82 -9.81 2.10
N LEU A 25 3.03 -11.13 1.95
CA LEU A 25 4.15 -11.83 2.58
C LEU A 25 5.52 -11.25 2.17
N ALA A 26 5.68 -10.92 0.87
CA ALA A 26 6.90 -10.33 0.37
C ALA A 26 7.12 -8.90 0.93
N LEU A 27 6.06 -8.09 0.99
CA LEU A 27 6.14 -6.71 1.48
C LEU A 27 6.34 -6.61 3.00
N GLU A 28 5.72 -7.50 3.79
CA GLU A 28 5.96 -7.60 5.23
C GLU A 28 7.43 -7.95 5.53
N SER A 29 8.04 -8.82 4.74
CA SER A 29 9.47 -9.16 4.90
C SER A 29 10.41 -7.98 4.65
N ALA A 30 9.94 -6.95 3.95
CA ALA A 30 10.68 -5.72 3.66
C ALA A 30 10.43 -4.61 4.71
N ASP A 31 9.74 -4.91 5.82
CA ASP A 31 9.39 -3.95 6.88
C ASP A 31 8.60 -2.74 6.33
N LEU A 32 7.70 -2.99 5.38
CA LEU A 32 6.83 -1.97 4.78
C LEU A 32 5.45 -2.01 5.41
N ALA A 33 4.85 -0.83 5.61
CA ALA A 33 3.43 -0.74 5.93
C ALA A 33 2.63 -0.94 4.62
N VAL A 34 1.60 -1.78 4.63
CA VAL A 34 0.81 -2.09 3.42
C VAL A 34 -0.67 -1.84 3.65
N GLU A 35 -1.31 -1.16 2.69
CA GLU A 35 -2.76 -1.02 2.62
C GLU A 35 -3.28 -1.52 1.28
N THR A 36 -4.28 -2.40 1.32
CA THR A 36 -4.81 -3.07 0.14
C THR A 36 -6.21 -2.59 -0.20
N PHE A 37 -6.51 -2.43 -1.49
CA PHE A 37 -7.80 -2.01 -2.00
C PHE A 37 -8.23 -2.89 -3.16
N VAL A 38 -9.53 -3.17 -3.24
CA VAL A 38 -10.12 -3.95 -4.33
C VAL A 38 -10.25 -3.16 -5.64
N SER A 39 -10.04 -1.84 -5.61
CA SER A 39 -10.18 -0.97 -6.78
C SER A 39 -9.48 0.38 -6.59
N ALA A 40 -9.11 1.04 -7.68
CA ALA A 40 -8.52 2.39 -7.62
C ALA A 40 -9.50 3.42 -7.04
N PRO A 41 -10.82 3.43 -7.36
CA PRO A 41 -11.77 4.33 -6.70
C PRO A 41 -11.80 4.22 -5.17
N SER A 42 -11.56 3.04 -4.61
CA SER A 42 -11.49 2.86 -3.15
C SER A 42 -10.30 3.55 -2.49
N ILE A 43 -9.23 3.87 -3.23
CA ILE A 43 -8.10 4.64 -2.69
C ILE A 43 -8.43 6.13 -2.58
N PHE A 44 -9.20 6.68 -3.52
CA PHE A 44 -9.52 8.10 -3.60
C PHE A 44 -10.18 8.62 -2.32
N TRP A 45 -11.12 7.86 -1.78
CA TRP A 45 -11.85 8.23 -0.56
C TRP A 45 -11.01 8.12 0.72
N LYS A 46 -9.97 7.28 0.70
CA LYS A 46 -9.12 7.03 1.88
C LYS A 46 -7.85 7.87 1.86
N ASN A 47 -7.33 8.20 0.68
CA ASN A 47 -6.09 8.95 0.48
C ASN A 47 -6.15 9.78 -0.82
N PRO A 48 -6.77 10.98 -0.81
CA PRO A 48 -6.97 11.80 -2.00
C PRO A 48 -5.67 12.27 -2.66
N SER A 49 -4.58 12.38 -1.88
CA SER A 49 -3.26 12.81 -2.34
C SER A 49 -2.53 11.76 -3.19
N VAL A 50 -2.93 10.49 -3.14
CA VAL A 50 -2.25 9.39 -3.83
C VAL A 50 -2.49 9.39 -5.35
N ILE A 51 -3.59 10.00 -5.82
CA ILE A 51 -3.96 10.01 -7.26
C ILE A 51 -3.47 11.26 -8.01
N ALA A 52 -2.82 12.23 -7.33
CA ALA A 52 -2.41 13.49 -7.95
C ALA A 52 -1.26 13.39 -8.98
N HIS A 53 -0.77 12.18 -9.28
CA HIS A 53 0.40 11.93 -10.14
C HIS A 53 0.21 10.85 -11.21
N CYS A 54 -1.02 10.64 -11.67
CA CYS A 54 -1.28 9.85 -12.89
C CYS A 54 -1.29 10.72 -14.14
#